data_AF-A0A954N5X5-F1
#
_entry.id   AF-A0A954N5X5-F1
#
_cell.length_a   1.000
_cell.length_b   1.000
_cell.length_c   1.000
_cell.angle_alpha   90.00
_cell.angle_beta   90.00
_cell.angle_gamma   90.00
#
_symmetry.space_group_name_H-M   'P 1'
#
loop_
_entity.id
_entity.type
_entity.pdbx_description
1 polymer ?
#
loop_
_entity_poly.entity_id
_entity_poly.type
_entity_poly.pdbx_seq_one_letter_code
_entity_poly.pdbx_strand_id
1 'polypeptide(L)' 'MGSVERTREIRRRRIRKAKLKKLHLAYSRAKTDGEKVTLLEKARKISPLFSFE' A
#
# COMPACT_ATOMS: atom_id res chain seq x y z
N MET A 1 22.72 -10.54 16.61
CA MET A 1 21.28 -10.64 16.28
C MET A 1 20.66 -9.38 15.63
N GLY A 2 21.21 -8.15 15.76
CA GLY A 2 20.53 -6.93 15.26
C GLY A 2 20.44 -6.70 13.75
N SER A 3 21.36 -7.26 12.95
CA SER A 3 21.35 -7.08 11.47
C SER A 3 20.16 -7.81 10.80
N VAL A 4 19.77 -8.97 11.33
CA VAL A 4 18.69 -9.80 10.76
C VAL A 4 17.32 -9.15 11.01
N GLU A 5 17.10 -8.60 12.20
CA GLU A 5 15.85 -7.90 12.56
C GLU A 5 15.66 -6.63 11.72
N ARG A 6 16.72 -5.81 11.58
CA ARG A 6 16.72 -4.64 10.70
C ARG A 6 16.42 -5.02 9.25
N THR A 7 17.01 -6.12 8.77
CA THR A 7 16.76 -6.62 7.40
C THR A 7 15.31 -7.09 7.23
N ARG A 8 14.75 -7.80 8.21
CA ARG A 8 13.34 -8.21 8.22
C ARG A 8 12.39 -7.01 8.21
N GLU A 9 12.71 -5.99 8.99
CA GLU A 9 11.91 -4.77 9.04
C GLU A 9 11.95 -4.01 7.71
N ILE A 10 13.14 -3.84 7.13
CA ILE A 10 13.32 -3.24 5.80
C ILE A 10 12.52 -4.04 4.75
N ARG A 11 12.57 -5.37 4.79
CA ARG A 11 11.78 -6.22 3.91
C ARG A 11 10.27 -5.98 4.09
N ARG A 12 9.76 -5.92 5.32
CA ARG A 12 8.34 -5.60 5.61
C ARG A 12 7.95 -4.21 5.07
N ARG A 13 8.80 -3.20 5.26
CA ARG A 13 8.59 -1.85 4.73
C ARG A 13 8.54 -1.85 3.19
N ARG A 14 9.47 -2.55 2.53
CA ARG A 14 9.49 -2.69 1.06
C ARG A 14 8.24 -3.39 0.52
N ILE A 15 7.81 -4.48 1.17
CA ILE A 15 6.58 -5.19 0.78
C ILE A 15 5.35 -4.29 0.92
N ARG A 16 5.23 -3.53 2.03
CA ARG A 16 4.15 -2.56 2.21
C ARG A 16 4.13 -1.52 1.10
N LYS A 17 5.29 -0.90 0.80
CA LYS A 17 5.41 0.08 -0.30
C LYS A 17 5.04 -0.52 -1.65
N ALA A 18 5.48 -1.74 -1.95
CA ALA A 18 5.15 -2.42 -3.20
C ALA A 18 3.64 -2.68 -3.35
N LYS A 19 2.96 -3.10 -2.27
CA LYS A 19 1.50 -3.29 -2.27
C LYS A 19 0.76 -1.97 -2.49
N LEU A 20 1.15 -0.91 -1.79
CA LEU A 20 0.56 0.43 -1.97
C LEU A 20 0.77 0.96 -3.40
N LYS A 21 1.96 0.78 -3.98
CA LYS A 21 2.23 1.16 -5.38
C LYS A 21 1.31 0.43 -6.37
N LYS A 22 1.07 -0.88 -6.16
CA LYS A 22 0.12 -1.64 -7.00
C LYS A 22 -1.30 -1.08 -6.90
N LEU A 23 -1.75 -0.77 -5.68
CA LEU A 23 -3.06 -0.18 -5.46
C LEU A 23 -3.17 1.23 -6.06
N HIS A 24 -2.09 2.02 -6.03
CA HIS A 24 -2.05 3.34 -6.67
C HIS A 24 -2.19 3.22 -8.20
N LEU A 25 -1.49 2.27 -8.83
CA LEU A 25 -1.63 2.04 -10.27
C LEU A 25 -3.03 1.55 -10.65
N ALA A 26 -3.67 0.77 -9.78
CA ALA A 26 -5.06 0.37 -9.96
C ALA A 26 -6.00 1.59 -9.80
N TYR A 27 -5.77 2.44 -8.79
CA TYR A 27 -6.57 3.63 -8.53
C TYR A 27 -6.49 4.63 -9.69
N SER A 28 -5.30 4.86 -10.24
CA SER A 28 -5.11 5.74 -11.40
C SER A 28 -5.77 5.20 -12.69
N ARG A 29 -6.06 3.91 -12.76
CA ARG A 29 -6.74 3.26 -13.89
C ARG A 29 -8.24 3.06 -13.67
N ALA A 30 -8.70 3.20 -12.43
CA ALA A 30 -10.09 3.02 -12.06
C ALA A 30 -10.94 4.12 -12.72
N LYS A 31 -12.00 3.70 -13.41
CA LYS A 31 -12.88 4.63 -14.13
C LYS A 31 -14.10 5.04 -13.31
N THR A 32 -14.49 4.19 -12.35
CA THR A 32 -15.68 4.41 -11.53
C THR A 32 -15.30 4.86 -10.13
N ASP A 33 -16.14 5.68 -9.53
CA ASP A 33 -15.92 6.15 -8.16
C ASP A 33 -16.06 5.02 -7.14
N GLY A 34 -16.91 4.02 -7.42
CA GLY A 34 -17.01 2.80 -6.61
C GLY A 34 -15.69 2.01 -6.56
N GLU A 35 -15.01 1.83 -7.69
CA GLU A 35 -13.70 1.18 -7.72
C GLU A 35 -12.66 1.96 -6.93
N LYS A 36 -12.64 3.30 -7.07
CA LYS A 36 -11.75 4.18 -6.31
C LYS A 36 -11.94 4.04 -4.80
N VAL A 37 -13.18 3.99 -4.31
CA VAL A 37 -13.49 3.78 -2.88
C VAL A 37 -12.98 2.42 -2.41
N THR A 38 -13.25 1.33 -3.14
CA THR A 38 -12.79 -0.01 -2.73
C THR A 38 -11.26 -0.13 -2.71
N LEU A 39 -10.57 0.53 -3.64
CA LEU A 39 -9.11 0.56 -3.69
C LEU A 39 -8.52 1.38 -2.54
N LEU A 40 -9.16 2.47 -2.16
CA LEU A 40 -8.78 3.30 -1.02
C LEU A 40 -8.99 2.57 0.30
N GLU A 41 -10.10 1.85 0.47
CA GLU A 41 -10.31 0.97 1.64
C GLU A 41 -9.23 -0.12 1.74
N LYS A 42 -8.88 -0.76 0.62
CA LYS A 42 -7.79 -1.75 0.57
C LYS A 42 -6.45 -1.15 0.96
N ALA A 43 -6.18 0.09 0.55
CA ALA A 43 -4.96 0.79 0.91
C ALA A 43 -4.93 1.19 2.40
N ARG A 44 -6.06 1.66 2.95
CA ARG A 44 -6.22 2.01 4.36
C ARG A 44 -6.03 0.82 5.30
N LYS A 45 -6.42 -0.40 4.88
CA LYS A 45 -6.11 -1.64 5.64
C LYS A 45 -4.61 -1.91 5.77
N ILE A 46 -3.79 -1.46 4.81
CA ILE A 46 -2.32 -1.63 4.85
C ILE A 46 -1.65 -0.50 5.63
N SER A 47 -2.18 0.72 5.48
CA SER A 47 -1.68 1.92 6.13
C SER A 47 -2.87 2.84 6.44
N PRO A 48 -3.30 2.95 7.72
CA PRO A 48 -4.53 3.65 8.09
C PRO A 48 -4.63 5.09 7.61
N LEU A 49 -3.48 5.78 7.53
CA LEU A 49 -3.38 7.19 7.12
C LEU A 49 -3.01 7.37 5.64
N PHE A 50 -3.11 6.31 4.83
CA PHE A 50 -2.75 6.40 3.42
C PHE A 50 -3.87 7.06 2.60
N SER A 51 -3.50 8.05 1.81
CA SER A 51 -4.32 8.68 0.76
C SER A 51 -3.64 8.47 -0.60
N PHE A 52 -4.43 8.45 -1.67
CA PHE A 52 -3.92 8.48 -3.05
C PHE A 52 -3.74 9.91 -3.58
N GLU A 53 -4.14 10.92 -2.80
CA GLU A 53 -3.91 12.35 -3.05
C GLU A 53 -2.44 12.76 -2.91
#